data_AF-A0A317QPD2-F1
#
_entry.id   AF-A0A317QPD2-F1
#
_cell.length_a   1.000
_cell.length_b   1.000
_cell.length_c   1.000
_cell.angle_alpha   90.00
_cell.angle_beta   90.00
_cell.angle_gamma   90.00
#
_symmetry.space_group_name_H-M   'P 1'
#
loop_
_entity.id
_entity.type
_entity.pdbx_description
1 polymer ?
#
loop_
_entity_poly.entity_id
_entity_poly.type
_entity_poly.pdbx_seq_one_letter_code
_entity_poly.pdbx_strand_id
1 'polypeptide(L)'
;MTSPATTGPVLAELRPSGRSYGAYALPLVPLAAVLLVVRLTGDGLSLGGSVAVAAGVVAVAGVVALLYFRGTSLVLTPGALVYRSPLARDRVVAPGDVSGGVLVPRYRVLNGPESVLFALLGHDGRALVRIQGVHWDAGQVTRFARATGVPLTEVPQPVDRRDLRPWCPGALPVAERRPVAFFLTVLGGTLLVVAVLVVVLVAAGV
;
A
#
# COMPACT_ATOMS: atom_id res chain seq x y z
N MET A 1 -0.59 -20.85 17.83
CA MET A 1 -0.19 -19.75 18.74
C MET A 1 -1.14 -18.59 18.52
N THR A 2 -2.18 -18.51 19.35
CA THR A 2 -3.17 -17.43 19.40
C THR A 2 -2.54 -16.22 20.09
N SER A 3 -2.46 -15.09 19.39
CA SER A 3 -1.84 -13.86 19.90
C SER A 3 -2.67 -13.27 21.05
N PRO A 4 -2.13 -13.15 22.28
CA PRO A 4 -2.88 -12.77 23.48
C PRO A 4 -3.22 -11.27 23.61
N ALA A 5 -3.07 -10.45 22.56
CA ALA A 5 -3.14 -8.99 22.67
C ALA A 5 -4.44 -8.32 22.17
N THR A 6 -5.45 -9.08 21.72
CA THR A 6 -6.62 -8.51 21.01
C THR A 6 -7.93 -8.61 21.81
N THR A 7 -7.88 -8.63 23.13
CA THR A 7 -9.08 -8.87 23.99
C THR A 7 -9.59 -7.61 24.71
N GLY A 8 -9.05 -6.43 24.38
CA GLY A 8 -9.53 -5.16 24.91
C GLY A 8 -10.66 -4.54 24.06
N PRO A 9 -11.49 -3.66 24.63
CA PRO A 9 -12.46 -2.89 23.86
C PRO A 9 -11.75 -2.10 22.77
N VAL A 10 -12.33 -2.06 21.57
CA VAL A 10 -11.81 -1.24 20.46
C VAL A 10 -12.07 0.22 20.80
N LEU A 11 -10.98 0.99 21.00
CA LEU A 11 -11.05 2.41 21.30
C LEU A 11 -11.23 3.25 20.05
N ALA A 12 -10.55 2.87 18.98
CA ALA A 12 -10.68 3.48 17.66
C ALA A 12 -10.36 2.45 16.58
N GLU A 13 -11.08 2.53 15.47
CA GLU A 13 -10.78 1.75 14.27
C GLU A 13 -10.68 2.69 13.07
N LEU A 14 -9.65 2.49 12.26
CA LEU A 14 -9.43 3.21 11.03
C LEU A 14 -9.42 2.21 9.88
N ARG A 15 -10.25 2.48 8.87
CA ARG A 15 -10.34 1.68 7.64
C ARG A 15 -10.07 2.53 6.41
N PRO A 16 -9.54 1.94 5.33
CA PRO A 16 -9.50 2.58 4.02
C PRO A 16 -10.91 3.01 3.61
N SER A 17 -11.07 4.27 3.23
CA SER A 17 -12.28 4.77 2.62
C SER A 17 -12.34 4.35 1.14
N GLY A 18 -13.44 3.76 0.72
CA GLY A 18 -13.65 3.32 -0.66
C GLY A 18 -13.75 4.48 -1.68
N ARG A 19 -13.79 5.74 -1.22
CA ARG A 19 -13.93 6.93 -2.10
C ARG A 19 -12.79 7.10 -3.10
N SER A 20 -11.64 6.45 -2.88
CA SER A 20 -10.49 6.52 -3.79
C SER A 20 -10.19 5.20 -4.51
N TYR A 21 -11.18 4.29 -4.60
CA TYR A 21 -11.04 3.02 -5.32
C TYR A 21 -10.56 3.21 -6.77
N GLY A 22 -11.01 4.28 -7.43
CA GLY A 22 -10.62 4.62 -8.80
C GLY A 22 -9.12 4.85 -9.00
N ALA A 23 -8.40 5.29 -7.96
CA ALA A 23 -6.95 5.48 -8.02
C ALA A 23 -6.17 4.15 -8.09
N TYR A 24 -6.77 3.05 -7.63
CA TYR A 24 -6.19 1.69 -7.75
C TYR A 24 -6.29 1.14 -9.18
N ALA A 25 -7.17 1.69 -10.02
CA ALA A 25 -7.28 1.30 -11.42
C ALA A 25 -6.19 1.95 -12.30
N LEU A 26 -5.57 3.04 -11.85
CA LEU A 26 -4.54 3.75 -12.59
C LEU A 26 -3.32 2.88 -12.96
N PRO A 27 -2.77 2.02 -12.09
CA PRO A 27 -1.71 1.07 -12.46
C PRO A 27 -2.18 -0.06 -13.39
N LEU A 28 -3.49 -0.22 -13.65
CA LEU A 28 -3.98 -1.15 -14.69
C LEU A 28 -3.81 -0.57 -16.09
N VAL A 29 -3.65 0.75 -16.21
CA VAL A 29 -3.41 1.43 -17.49
C VAL A 29 -2.13 0.96 -18.19
N PRO A 30 -0.94 0.92 -17.55
CA PRO A 30 0.26 0.40 -18.20
C PRO A 30 0.15 -1.09 -18.54
N LEU A 31 -0.61 -1.88 -17.77
CA LEU A 31 -0.84 -3.29 -18.09
C LEU A 31 -1.76 -3.46 -19.30
N ALA A 32 -2.83 -2.66 -19.39
CA ALA A 32 -3.65 -2.57 -20.59
C ALA A 32 -2.83 -2.08 -21.81
N ALA A 33 -1.91 -1.13 -21.62
CA ALA A 33 -1.01 -0.65 -22.66
C ALA A 33 0.00 -1.72 -23.11
N VAL A 34 0.56 -2.52 -22.20
CA VAL A 34 1.42 -3.66 -22.56
C VAL A 34 0.64 -4.71 -23.36
N LEU A 35 -0.59 -5.02 -22.96
CA LEU A 35 -1.46 -5.94 -23.71
C LEU A 35 -1.81 -5.39 -25.09
N LEU A 36 -2.01 -4.07 -25.21
CA LEU A 36 -2.19 -3.39 -26.50
C LEU A 36 -0.92 -3.47 -27.36
N VAL A 37 0.27 -3.25 -26.78
CA VAL A 37 1.55 -3.32 -27.49
C VAL A 37 1.81 -4.73 -27.99
N VAL A 38 1.63 -5.76 -27.14
CA VAL A 38 1.73 -7.18 -27.54
C VAL A 38 0.77 -7.51 -28.68
N ARG A 39 -0.43 -6.93 -28.68
CA ARG A 39 -1.39 -7.09 -29.77
C ARG A 39 -0.95 -6.41 -31.07
N LEU A 40 -0.27 -5.27 -30.98
CA LEU A 40 0.18 -4.49 -32.13
C LEU A 40 1.50 -5.01 -32.74
N THR A 41 2.33 -5.73 -31.98
CA THR A 41 3.66 -6.19 -32.42
C THR A 41 3.72 -7.66 -32.84
N GLY A 42 2.65 -8.44 -32.72
CA GLY A 42 2.66 -9.84 -33.17
C GLY A 42 1.30 -10.37 -33.64
N ASP A 43 1.33 -11.18 -34.70
CA ASP A 43 0.20 -11.96 -35.23
C ASP A 43 -0.27 -13.09 -34.27
N GLY A 44 0.27 -13.16 -33.04
CA GLY A 44 0.23 -14.37 -32.22
C GLY A 44 -0.99 -14.59 -31.33
N LEU A 45 -1.74 -13.56 -30.94
CA LEU A 45 -2.92 -13.71 -30.07
C LEU A 45 -4.21 -13.38 -30.82
N SER A 46 -5.15 -14.32 -30.85
CA SER A 46 -6.51 -14.06 -31.34
C SER A 46 -7.15 -12.90 -30.55
N LEU A 47 -8.09 -12.19 -31.18
CA LEU A 47 -8.85 -11.12 -30.50
C LEU A 47 -9.45 -11.63 -29.18
N GLY A 48 -9.98 -12.86 -29.19
CA GLY A 48 -10.53 -13.52 -28.01
C GLY A 48 -9.49 -13.76 -26.90
N GLY A 49 -8.29 -14.22 -27.25
CA GLY A 49 -7.20 -14.41 -26.29
C GLY A 49 -6.75 -13.10 -25.63
N SER A 50 -6.65 -12.03 -26.42
CA SER A 50 -6.25 -10.71 -25.91
C SER A 50 -7.28 -10.14 -24.93
N VAL A 51 -8.57 -10.26 -25.26
CA VAL A 51 -9.68 -9.83 -24.39
C VAL A 51 -9.73 -10.68 -23.12
N ALA A 52 -9.53 -12.00 -23.21
CA ALA A 52 -9.52 -12.90 -22.06
C ALA A 52 -8.39 -12.57 -21.08
N VAL A 53 -7.18 -12.29 -21.58
CA VAL A 53 -6.04 -11.89 -20.74
C VAL A 53 -6.30 -10.54 -20.07
N ALA A 54 -6.81 -9.54 -20.81
CA ALA A 54 -7.15 -8.24 -20.26
C ALA A 54 -8.24 -8.35 -19.17
N ALA A 55 -9.29 -9.14 -19.42
CA ALA A 55 -10.35 -9.40 -18.46
C ALA A 55 -9.84 -10.11 -17.21
N GLY A 56 -8.98 -11.12 -17.37
CA GLY A 56 -8.36 -11.84 -16.26
C GLY A 56 -7.50 -10.93 -15.39
N VAL A 57 -6.69 -10.08 -16.01
CA VAL A 57 -5.90 -9.04 -15.31
C VAL A 57 -6.79 -8.12 -14.48
N VAL A 58 -7.85 -7.57 -15.09
CA VAL A 58 -8.76 -6.64 -14.42
C VAL A 58 -9.48 -7.35 -13.26
N ALA A 59 -9.90 -8.59 -13.45
CA ALA A 59 -10.52 -9.40 -12.42
C ALA A 59 -9.57 -9.65 -11.23
N VAL A 60 -8.33 -10.06 -11.49
CA VAL A 60 -7.32 -10.29 -10.44
C VAL A 60 -7.04 -8.98 -9.68
N ALA A 61 -6.85 -7.87 -10.38
CA ALA A 61 -6.64 -6.57 -9.75
C ALA A 61 -7.85 -6.14 -8.90
N GLY A 62 -9.07 -6.36 -9.39
CA GLY A 62 -10.30 -6.10 -8.66
C GLY A 62 -10.41 -6.92 -7.38
N VAL A 63 -10.07 -8.21 -7.43
CA VAL A 63 -10.03 -9.11 -6.26
C VAL A 63 -8.96 -8.65 -5.26
N VAL A 64 -7.74 -8.34 -5.72
CA VAL A 64 -6.67 -7.85 -4.84
C VAL A 64 -7.06 -6.55 -4.15
N ALA A 65 -7.66 -5.61 -4.88
CA ALA A 65 -8.20 -4.39 -4.30
C ALA A 65 -9.29 -4.72 -3.28
N LEU A 66 -10.25 -5.58 -3.62
CA LEU A 66 -11.34 -5.96 -2.71
C LEU A 66 -10.83 -6.56 -1.41
N LEU A 67 -9.85 -7.48 -1.51
CA LEU A 67 -9.20 -8.06 -0.34
C LEU A 67 -8.50 -6.98 0.48
N TYR A 68 -7.71 -6.10 -0.17
CA TYR A 68 -7.05 -4.98 0.49
C TYR A 68 -8.03 -4.09 1.27
N PHE A 69 -9.09 -3.61 0.63
CA PHE A 69 -10.05 -2.69 1.24
C PHE A 69 -10.91 -3.35 2.33
N ARG A 70 -11.19 -4.65 2.24
CA ARG A 70 -11.96 -5.37 3.27
C ARG A 70 -11.12 -5.86 4.44
N GLY A 71 -9.86 -6.20 4.18
CA GLY A 71 -8.98 -6.82 5.18
C GLY A 71 -8.00 -5.86 5.87
N THR A 72 -7.79 -4.66 5.32
CA THR A 72 -6.86 -3.69 5.92
C THR A 72 -7.59 -2.83 6.95
N SER A 73 -7.13 -2.85 8.19
CA SER A 73 -7.60 -1.93 9.23
C SER A 73 -6.52 -1.65 10.27
N LEU A 74 -6.59 -0.48 10.91
CA LEU A 74 -5.85 -0.18 12.12
C LEU A 74 -6.83 -0.16 13.29
N VAL A 75 -6.53 -0.95 14.31
CA VAL A 75 -7.35 -1.07 15.51
C VAL A 75 -6.51 -0.61 16.69
N LEU A 76 -7.00 0.40 17.39
CA LEU A 76 -6.43 0.85 18.65
C LEU A 76 -7.19 0.19 19.80
N THR A 77 -6.45 -0.46 20.69
CA THR A 77 -6.94 -1.03 21.95
C THR A 77 -6.14 -0.42 23.11
N PRO A 78 -6.58 -0.56 24.38
CA PRO A 78 -5.85 0.00 25.51
C PRO A 78 -4.40 -0.48 25.63
N GLY A 79 -4.12 -1.72 25.20
CA GLY A 79 -2.81 -2.36 25.36
C GLY A 79 -1.98 -2.49 24.09
N ALA A 80 -2.56 -2.18 22.92
CA ALA A 80 -1.88 -2.38 21.64
C ALA A 80 -2.53 -1.62 20.50
N LEU A 81 -1.72 -1.29 19.50
CA LEU A 81 -2.17 -0.94 18.17
C LEU A 81 -1.96 -2.13 17.25
N VAL A 82 -3.03 -2.56 16.58
CA VAL A 82 -3.03 -3.70 15.67
C VAL A 82 -3.23 -3.20 14.25
N TYR A 83 -2.24 -3.44 13.39
CA TYR A 83 -2.36 -3.28 11.95
C TYR A 83 -2.73 -4.61 11.31
N ARG A 84 -3.94 -4.70 10.79
CA ARG A 84 -4.45 -5.85 10.04
C ARG A 84 -4.17 -5.67 8.56
N SER A 85 -3.66 -6.73 7.93
CA SER A 85 -3.41 -6.75 6.50
C SER A 85 -3.91 -8.07 5.92
N PRO A 86 -4.61 -8.07 4.78
CA PRO A 86 -5.07 -9.30 4.14
C PRO A 86 -3.94 -10.08 3.45
N LEU A 87 -2.82 -9.41 3.17
CA LEU A 87 -1.70 -9.96 2.39
C LEU A 87 -0.46 -10.21 3.26
N ALA A 88 -0.48 -9.81 4.54
CA ALA A 88 0.64 -9.96 5.46
C ALA A 88 0.15 -10.36 6.85
N ARG A 89 1.06 -10.84 7.70
CA ARG A 89 0.71 -11.12 9.11
C ARG A 89 0.30 -9.82 9.81
N ASP A 90 -0.74 -9.93 10.63
CA ASP A 90 -1.14 -8.85 11.55
C ASP A 90 0.07 -8.41 12.37
N ARG A 91 0.28 -7.10 12.41
CA ARG A 91 1.33 -6.48 13.21
C ARG A 91 0.72 -5.88 14.46
N VAL A 92 1.18 -6.35 15.61
CA VAL A 92 0.81 -5.81 16.92
C VAL A 92 1.96 -4.94 17.41
N VAL A 93 1.64 -3.73 17.85
CA VAL A 93 2.60 -2.77 18.41
C VAL A 93 2.17 -2.43 19.82
N ALA A 94 3.02 -2.70 20.81
CA ALA A 94 2.76 -2.30 22.18
C ALA A 94 3.02 -0.80 22.35
N PRO A 95 2.27 -0.08 23.20
CA PRO A 95 2.49 1.34 23.46
C PRO A 95 3.93 1.66 23.90
N GLY A 96 4.56 0.76 24.68
CA GLY A 96 5.93 0.93 25.16
C GLY A 96 7.01 0.86 24.07
N ASP A 97 6.70 0.27 22.91
CA ASP A 97 7.64 0.18 21.79
C ASP A 97 7.69 1.48 20.98
N VAL A 98 6.69 2.36 21.15
CA VAL A 98 6.52 3.58 20.35
C VAL A 98 7.25 4.74 21.02
N SER A 99 8.16 5.38 20.28
CA SER A 99 8.90 6.57 20.73
C SER A 99 8.20 7.88 20.34
N GLY A 100 7.41 7.86 19.27
CA GLY A 100 6.72 9.03 18.75
C GLY A 100 5.93 8.72 17.49
N GLY A 101 5.20 9.71 16.98
CA GLY A 101 4.46 9.60 15.74
C GLY A 101 4.67 10.80 14.82
N VAL A 102 4.47 10.58 13.53
CA VAL A 102 4.53 11.60 12.49
C VAL A 102 3.19 11.62 11.78
N LEU A 103 2.57 12.79 11.70
CA LEU A 103 1.33 13.01 10.96
C LEU A 103 1.55 14.09 9.91
N VAL A 104 1.34 13.73 8.65
CA VAL A 104 1.43 14.62 7.51
C VAL A 104 0.11 14.54 6.73
N PRO A 105 -0.83 15.47 6.97
CA PRO A 105 -2.12 15.46 6.28
C PRO A 105 -2.01 15.65 4.76
N ARG A 106 -0.93 16.28 4.29
CA ARG A 106 -0.70 16.66 2.89
C ARG A 106 0.65 16.16 2.36
N TYR A 107 0.85 14.84 2.39
CA TYR A 107 2.03 14.17 1.85
C TYR A 107 1.92 13.91 0.35
N ARG A 108 2.95 14.26 -0.40
CA ARG A 108 3.04 13.98 -1.84
C ARG A 108 4.13 12.95 -2.14
N VAL A 109 3.72 11.84 -2.74
CA VAL A 109 4.67 10.87 -3.32
C VAL A 109 4.97 11.30 -4.75
N LEU A 110 6.18 11.78 -5.00
CA LEU A 110 6.62 12.27 -6.32
C LEU A 110 5.67 13.36 -6.86
N ASN A 111 5.24 13.23 -8.12
CA ASN A 111 4.27 14.12 -8.77
C ASN A 111 2.82 13.62 -8.62
N GLY A 112 2.57 12.73 -7.66
CA GLY A 112 1.25 12.18 -7.39
C GLY A 112 0.31 13.16 -6.69
N PRO A 113 -0.96 12.78 -6.50
CA PRO A 113 -1.90 13.53 -5.69
C PRO A 113 -1.45 13.63 -4.23
N GLU A 114 -1.88 14.68 -3.54
CA GLU A 114 -1.70 14.80 -2.09
C GLU A 114 -2.49 13.71 -1.37
N SER A 115 -1.89 13.18 -0.32
CA SER A 115 -2.44 12.11 0.51
C SER A 115 -2.05 12.29 1.95
N VAL A 116 -2.72 11.61 2.88
CA VAL A 116 -2.27 11.57 4.27
C VAL A 116 -1.16 10.54 4.45
N LEU A 117 -0.16 10.87 5.27
CA LEU A 117 0.82 9.95 5.82
C LEU A 117 0.73 9.99 7.34
N PHE A 118 0.66 8.82 7.96
CA PHE A 118 0.78 8.65 9.40
C PHE A 118 1.74 7.50 9.68
N ALA A 119 2.71 7.73 10.56
CA ALA A 119 3.65 6.71 10.99
C ALA A 119 3.85 6.75 12.50
N LEU A 120 3.92 5.58 13.12
CA LEU A 120 4.41 5.41 14.47
C LEU A 120 5.84 4.90 14.42
N LEU A 121 6.72 5.55 15.16
CA LEU A 121 8.15 5.28 15.18
C LEU A 121 8.51 4.50 16.44
N GLY A 122 9.42 3.54 16.29
CA GLY A 122 10.03 2.84 17.40
C GLY A 122 11.21 3.62 17.98
N HIS A 123 11.77 3.11 19.08
CA HIS A 123 12.97 3.70 19.70
C HIS A 123 14.21 3.68 18.79
N ASP A 124 14.25 2.79 17.81
CA ASP A 124 15.29 2.73 16.76
C ASP A 124 15.06 3.72 15.61
N GLY A 125 14.03 4.57 15.73
CA GLY A 125 13.59 5.53 14.73
C GLY A 125 12.90 4.90 13.52
N ARG A 126 12.70 3.58 13.45
CA ARG A 126 12.03 2.92 12.32
C ARG A 126 10.51 2.99 12.48
N ALA A 127 9.80 3.02 11.36
CA ALA A 127 8.34 2.94 11.38
C ALA A 127 7.87 1.55 11.84
N LEU A 128 7.20 1.49 12.99
CA LEU A 128 6.50 0.31 13.49
C LEU A 128 5.18 0.13 12.76
N VAL A 129 4.44 1.22 12.55
CA VAL A 129 3.26 1.27 11.68
C VAL A 129 3.39 2.45 10.75
N ARG A 130 2.98 2.25 9.51
CA ARG A 130 2.89 3.33 8.52
C ARG A 130 1.66 3.11 7.67
N ILE A 131 0.82 4.13 7.61
CA ILE A 131 -0.20 4.26 6.59
C ILE A 131 0.09 5.48 5.75
N GLN A 132 -0.16 5.33 4.46
CA GLN A 132 0.00 6.40 3.51
C GLN A 132 -0.91 6.12 2.32
N GLY A 133 -1.51 7.17 1.79
CA GLY A 133 -2.21 7.10 0.52
C GLY A 133 -3.57 7.76 0.52
N VAL A 134 -4.06 8.00 -0.69
CA VAL A 134 -5.30 8.73 -0.96
C VAL A 134 -6.55 8.02 -0.45
N HIS A 135 -6.47 6.72 -0.17
CA HIS A 135 -7.61 5.93 0.30
C HIS A 135 -7.91 6.11 1.79
N TRP A 136 -7.01 6.75 2.55
CA TRP A 136 -7.29 7.08 3.95
C TRP A 136 -7.88 8.48 4.04
N ASP A 137 -9.00 8.61 4.74
CA ASP A 137 -9.56 9.92 5.03
C ASP A 137 -8.65 10.67 6.02
N ALA A 138 -8.12 11.81 5.60
CA ALA A 138 -7.15 12.57 6.40
C ALA A 138 -7.73 13.00 7.76
N GLY A 139 -9.03 13.30 7.82
CA GLY A 139 -9.72 13.65 9.07
C GLY A 139 -9.83 12.47 10.04
N GLN A 140 -10.20 11.28 9.53
CA GLN A 140 -10.21 10.05 10.31
C GLN A 140 -8.81 9.65 10.78
N VAL A 141 -7.80 9.78 9.91
CA VAL A 141 -6.40 9.51 10.29
C VAL A 141 -5.95 10.45 11.39
N THR A 142 -6.26 11.75 11.29
CA THR A 142 -5.89 12.74 12.31
C THR A 142 -6.55 12.42 13.66
N ARG A 143 -7.84 12.08 13.67
CA ARG A 143 -8.54 11.65 14.89
C ARG A 143 -7.94 10.37 15.47
N PHE A 144 -7.65 9.39 14.62
CA PHE A 144 -7.04 8.13 15.03
C PHE A 144 -5.65 8.35 15.61
N ALA A 145 -4.81 9.16 14.95
CA ALA A 145 -3.46 9.49 15.40
C ALA A 145 -3.50 10.15 16.79
N ARG A 146 -4.39 11.13 17.01
CA ARG A 146 -4.56 11.78 18.31
C ARG A 146 -5.06 10.82 19.39
N ALA A 147 -5.95 9.89 19.04
CA ALA A 147 -6.45 8.88 19.96
C ALA A 147 -5.35 7.92 20.47
N THR A 148 -4.23 7.78 19.75
CA THR A 148 -3.11 6.95 20.21
C THR A 148 -2.44 7.47 21.48
N GLY A 149 -2.59 8.76 21.80
CA GLY A 149 -1.91 9.40 22.94
C GLY A 149 -0.40 9.54 22.80
N VAL A 150 0.17 9.12 21.66
CA VAL A 150 1.61 9.22 21.37
C VAL A 150 1.96 10.67 21.01
N PRO A 151 3.13 11.20 21.43
CA PRO A 151 3.61 12.50 20.97
C PRO A 151 3.70 12.55 19.43
N LEU A 152 2.95 13.46 18.81
CA LEU A 152 2.88 13.60 17.35
C LEU A 152 3.67 14.82 16.88
N THR A 153 4.55 14.62 15.90
CA THR A 153 5.05 15.69 15.04
C THR A 153 4.07 15.88 13.88
N GLU A 154 3.25 16.92 13.96
CA GLU A 154 2.33 17.31 12.89
C GLU A 154 3.04 18.23 11.89
N VAL A 155 2.99 17.89 10.60
CA VAL A 155 3.50 18.73 9.50
C VAL A 155 2.30 19.18 8.65
N PRO A 156 1.73 20.37 8.92
CA PRO A 156 0.49 20.80 8.28
C PRO A 156 0.69 21.25 6.82
N GLN A 157 1.90 21.68 6.49
CA GLN A 157 2.26 22.12 5.15
C GLN A 157 2.43 20.92 4.20
N PRO A 158 2.13 21.09 2.89
CA PRO A 158 2.45 20.07 1.90
C PRO A 158 3.94 19.77 1.92
N VAL A 159 4.29 18.50 2.06
CA VAL A 159 5.68 18.03 2.03
C VAL A 159 5.81 16.80 1.17
N ASP A 160 6.98 16.66 0.58
CA ASP A 160 7.33 15.46 -0.17
C ASP A 160 8.38 14.61 0.58
N ARG A 161 8.84 13.53 -0.07
CA ARG A 161 9.86 12.65 0.49
C ARG A 161 11.18 13.36 0.80
N ARG A 162 11.56 14.39 0.04
CA ARG A 162 12.83 15.12 0.16
C ARG A 162 12.81 15.98 1.42
N ASP A 163 11.66 16.56 1.74
CA ASP A 163 11.44 17.32 2.96
C ASP A 163 11.38 16.42 4.19
N LEU A 164 10.72 15.25 4.07
CA LEU A 164 10.54 14.32 5.20
C LEU A 164 11.82 13.54 5.54
N ARG A 165 12.67 13.24 4.56
CA ARG A 165 13.83 12.37 4.72
C ARG A 165 14.84 12.84 5.77
N PRO A 166 15.22 14.13 5.87
CA PRO A 166 16.17 14.58 6.89
C PRO A 166 15.56 14.56 8.29
N TRP A 167 14.23 14.65 8.41
CA TRP A 167 13.54 14.79 9.70
C TRP A 167 13.18 13.43 10.28
N CYS A 168 12.67 12.53 9.44
CA CYS A 168 12.17 11.22 9.82
C CYS A 168 12.48 10.17 8.74
N PRO A 169 13.76 9.83 8.51
CA PRO A 169 14.13 8.86 7.45
C PRO A 169 13.46 7.50 7.66
N GLY A 170 13.25 7.13 8.93
CA GLY A 170 12.55 5.94 9.37
C GLY A 170 11.11 5.78 8.88
N ALA A 171 10.41 6.89 8.65
CA ALA A 171 9.03 6.92 8.17
C ALA A 171 8.91 6.59 6.67
N LEU A 172 10.01 6.61 5.93
CA LEU A 172 10.02 6.34 4.49
C LEU A 172 10.28 4.85 4.21
N PRO A 173 9.45 4.16 3.40
CA PRO A 173 9.66 2.78 3.02
C PRO A 173 10.89 2.66 2.10
N VAL A 174 11.46 1.45 2.00
CA VAL A 174 12.64 1.19 1.16
C VAL A 174 12.40 1.60 -0.29
N ALA A 175 11.18 1.40 -0.81
CA ALA A 175 10.78 1.83 -2.15
C ALA A 175 10.93 3.35 -2.36
N GLU A 176 10.61 4.16 -1.35
CA GLU A 176 10.77 5.61 -1.43
C GLU A 176 12.22 6.06 -1.21
N ARG A 177 13.00 5.29 -0.43
CA ARG A 177 14.43 5.52 -0.21
C ARG A 177 15.30 5.13 -1.42
N ARG A 178 14.91 4.08 -2.15
CA ARG A 178 15.64 3.50 -3.29
C ARG A 178 14.66 3.20 -4.44
N PRO A 179 14.10 4.24 -5.09
CA PRO A 179 13.05 4.07 -6.10
C PRO A 179 13.51 3.25 -7.30
N VAL A 180 14.76 3.42 -7.74
CA VAL A 180 15.32 2.68 -8.87
C VAL A 180 15.40 1.18 -8.56
N ALA A 181 15.94 0.82 -7.38
CA ALA A 181 16.07 -0.58 -6.99
C ALA A 181 14.69 -1.26 -6.88
N PHE A 182 13.72 -0.60 -6.24
CA PHE A 182 12.36 -1.13 -6.15
C PHE A 182 11.70 -1.28 -7.53
N PHE A 183 11.85 -0.29 -8.41
CA PHE A 183 11.33 -0.37 -9.77
C PHE A 183 11.94 -1.53 -10.55
N LEU A 184 13.26 -1.73 -10.46
CA LEU A 184 13.94 -2.87 -11.08
C LEU A 184 13.45 -4.22 -10.53
N THR A 185 13.21 -4.32 -9.21
CA THR A 185 12.65 -5.55 -8.60
C THR A 185 11.25 -5.83 -9.10
N VAL A 186 10.37 -4.82 -9.14
CA VAL A 186 8.99 -4.98 -9.60
C VAL A 186 8.95 -5.29 -11.09
N LEU A 187 9.72 -4.57 -11.91
CA LEU A 187 9.82 -4.80 -13.34
C LEU A 187 10.37 -6.20 -13.64
N GLY A 188 11.49 -6.58 -13.00
CA GLY A 188 12.08 -7.91 -13.17
C GLY A 188 11.15 -9.03 -12.75
N GLY A 189 10.45 -8.89 -11.61
CA GLY A 189 9.44 -9.85 -11.17
C GLY A 189 8.25 -9.94 -12.14
N THR A 190 7.80 -8.82 -12.69
CA THR A 190 6.69 -8.77 -13.66
C THR A 190 7.09 -9.46 -14.96
N LEU A 191 8.28 -9.14 -15.50
CA LEU A 191 8.81 -9.78 -16.71
C LEU A 191 8.98 -11.29 -16.52
N LEU A 192 9.44 -11.74 -15.35
CA LEU A 192 9.54 -13.16 -15.03
C LEU A 192 8.18 -13.85 -15.04
N VAL A 193 7.16 -13.26 -14.41
CA VAL A 193 5.79 -13.81 -14.41
C VAL A 193 5.22 -13.89 -15.83
N VAL A 194 5.42 -12.84 -16.64
CA VAL A 194 5.00 -12.84 -18.05
C VAL A 194 5.72 -13.93 -18.84
N ALA A 195 7.03 -14.06 -18.67
CA ALA A 195 7.81 -15.10 -19.34
C ALA A 195 7.32 -16.51 -18.97
N VAL A 196 7.04 -16.77 -17.69
CA VAL A 196 6.49 -18.04 -17.23
C VAL A 196 5.10 -18.29 -17.84
N LEU A 197 4.22 -17.30 -17.87
CA LEU A 197 2.90 -17.40 -18.49
C LEU A 197 2.99 -17.74 -19.98
N VAL A 198 3.89 -17.08 -20.72
CA VAL A 198 4.12 -17.37 -22.15
C VAL A 198 4.61 -18.81 -22.34
N VAL A 199 5.59 -19.26 -21.55
CA VAL A 199 6.09 -20.64 -21.63
C VAL A 199 4.97 -21.66 -21.36
N VAL A 200 4.12 -21.41 -20.35
CA VAL A 200 2.99 -22.28 -20.01
C VAL A 200 1.96 -22.33 -21.14
N LEU A 201 1.63 -21.19 -21.74
CA LEU A 201 0.67 -21.12 -22.85
C LEU A 201 1.19 -21.87 -24.08
N VAL A 202 2.45 -21.64 -24.46
CA VAL A 202 3.10 -22.33 -25.57
C VAL A 202 3.17 -23.83 -25.32
N ALA A 203 3.55 -24.27 -24.11
CA ALA A 203 3.60 -25.68 -23.75
C ALA A 203 2.20 -26.33 -23.73
N ALA A 204 1.15 -25.57 -23.45
CA ALA A 204 -0.24 -26.02 -23.52
C ALA A 204 -0.81 -26.05 -24.94
N GLY A 205 -0.05 -25.59 -25.95
CA GLY A 205 -0.49 -25.57 -27.35
C GLY A 205 -1.55 -24.51 -27.65
N VAL A 206 -1.60 -23.44 -26.84
CA VAL A 206 -2.40 -22.22 -27.07
C VAL A 206 -1.58 -21.22 -27.86
#